data_AF-A0A8S0FNV3-F1
#
_entry.id   AF-A0A8S0FNV3-F1
#
_cell.length_a   1.000
_cell.length_b   1.000
_cell.length_c   1.000
_cell.angle_alpha   90.00
_cell.angle_beta   90.00
_cell.angle_gamma   90.00
#
_symmetry.space_group_name_H-M   'P 1'
#
loop_
_entity.id
_entity.type
_entity.pdbx_description
1 polymer ?
#
loop_
_entity_poly.entity_id
_entity_poly.type
_entity_poly.pdbx_seq_one_letter_code
_entity_poly.pdbx_strand_id
1 'polypeptide(L)'
;MAEFSPAVNLTVEDTLNGNGNEQNIALEFKSLKDFEPEQVAKNIPQLRVLLAMRNLLRDLKSNLLDNATFRRELENILKDPTLSSELRDELAKIAPQENV
;
A
#
# COMPACT_ATOMS: atom_id res chain seq x y z
N MET A 1 7.66 -16.71 22.29
CA MET A 1 6.99 -15.41 22.03
C MET A 1 5.49 -15.57 21.84
N ALA A 2 5.00 -16.59 21.11
CA ALA A 2 3.57 -16.91 21.02
C ALA A 2 2.89 -17.17 22.39
N GLU A 3 3.66 -17.55 23.42
CA GLU A 3 3.15 -17.79 24.79
C GLU A 3 3.00 -16.50 25.62
N PHE A 4 3.64 -15.39 25.21
CA PHE A 4 3.60 -14.10 25.92
C PHE A 4 2.78 -13.03 25.19
N SER A 5 2.44 -13.24 23.91
CA SER A 5 1.62 -12.35 23.03
C SER A 5 1.68 -10.86 23.38
N PRO A 6 2.87 -10.23 23.35
CA PRO A 6 2.99 -8.83 23.69
C PRO A 6 2.10 -8.01 22.76
N ALA A 7 1.27 -7.17 23.36
CA ALA A 7 0.38 -6.25 22.67
C ALA A 7 0.69 -4.81 23.09
N VAL A 8 0.59 -3.89 22.13
CA VAL A 8 0.93 -2.49 22.31
C VAL A 8 -0.18 -1.65 21.70
N ASN A 9 -0.78 -0.78 22.52
CA ASN A 9 -1.75 0.21 22.09
C ASN A 9 -1.13 1.58 22.26
N LEU A 10 -0.90 2.28 21.15
CA LEU A 10 -0.25 3.59 21.12
C LEU A 10 -1.09 4.55 20.29
N THR A 11 -1.16 5.79 20.75
CA THR A 11 -1.66 6.90 19.93
C THR A 11 -0.45 7.61 19.34
N VAL A 12 -0.40 7.71 18.02
CA VAL A 12 0.72 8.30 17.27
C VAL A 12 0.19 9.32 16.27
N GLU A 13 1.03 10.27 15.87
CA GLU A 13 0.69 11.25 14.84
C GLU A 13 0.52 10.57 13.46
N ASP A 14 -0.59 10.89 12.77
CA ASP A 14 -0.83 10.55 11.37
C ASP A 14 -0.09 11.54 10.47
N THR A 15 1.01 11.04 9.90
CA THR A 15 1.86 11.79 8.96
C THR A 15 1.45 11.61 7.50
N LEU A 16 0.42 10.81 7.19
CA LEU A 16 -0.02 10.56 5.82
C LEU A 16 -0.75 11.75 5.23
N ASN A 17 -1.59 12.40 6.04
CA ASN A 17 -2.48 13.47 5.61
C ASN A 17 -1.97 14.87 6.01
N GLY A 18 -0.88 14.95 6.79
CA GLY A 18 -0.22 16.21 7.16
C GLY A 18 -1.07 17.18 7.99
N ASN A 19 -2.20 16.71 8.51
CA ASN A 19 -3.19 17.48 9.25
C ASN A 19 -3.01 17.36 10.78
N GLY A 20 -1.94 16.70 11.24
CA GLY A 20 -1.56 16.61 12.66
C GLY A 20 -2.56 15.79 13.50
N ASN A 21 -3.40 14.99 12.84
CA ASN A 21 -4.35 14.12 13.52
C ASN A 21 -3.60 12.99 14.21
N GLU A 22 -4.09 12.53 15.35
CA GLU A 22 -3.55 11.36 16.02
C GLU A 22 -4.36 10.11 15.67
N GLN A 23 -3.67 9.00 15.47
CA GLN A 23 -4.24 7.69 15.18
C GLN A 23 -3.87 6.71 16.29
N ASN A 24 -4.87 5.98 16.78
CA ASN A 24 -4.65 4.87 17.69
C ASN A 24 -4.29 3.61 16.89
N ILE A 25 -3.19 2.97 17.29
CA ILE A 25 -2.67 1.76 16.67
C ILE A 25 -2.56 0.67 17.74
N ALA A 26 -3.21 -0.46 17.46
CA ALA A 26 -3.12 -1.68 18.24
C ALA A 26 -2.24 -2.70 17.48
N LEU A 27 -1.11 -3.08 18.07
CA LEU A 27 -0.19 -4.07 17.52
C LEU A 27 -0.13 -5.29 18.44
N GLU A 28 -0.14 -6.47 17.84
CA GLU A 28 0.01 -7.74 18.54
C GLU A 28 1.18 -8.49 17.89
N PHE A 29 2.16 -8.91 18.69
CA PHE A 29 3.38 -9.54 18.18
C PHE A 29 3.40 -11.02 18.57
N LYS A 30 3.48 -11.90 17.58
CA LYS A 30 3.49 -13.37 17.75
C LYS A 30 4.89 -13.95 17.52
N SER A 31 5.70 -13.26 16.73
CA SER A 31 7.08 -13.64 16.39
C SER A 31 8.01 -12.42 16.37
N LEU A 32 9.32 -12.67 16.40
CA LEU A 32 10.32 -11.59 16.30
C LEU A 32 10.22 -10.83 14.96
N LYS A 33 9.75 -11.49 13.89
CA LYS A 33 9.57 -10.85 12.58
C LYS A 33 8.49 -9.78 12.60
N ASP A 34 7.55 -9.84 13.54
CA ASP A 34 6.44 -8.88 13.62
C ASP A 34 6.93 -7.48 14.04
N PHE A 35 8.16 -7.37 14.55
CA PHE A 35 8.84 -6.09 14.82
C PHE A 35 9.43 -5.44 13.56
N GLU A 36 9.48 -6.15 12.43
CA GLU A 36 9.95 -5.55 11.18
C GLU A 36 8.93 -4.50 10.69
N PRO A 37 9.39 -3.33 10.20
CA PRO A 37 8.50 -2.26 9.74
C PRO A 37 7.47 -2.72 8.70
N GLU A 38 7.84 -3.67 7.84
CA GLU A 38 6.91 -4.21 6.85
C GLU A 38 5.77 -5.01 7.50
N GLN A 39 6.01 -5.74 8.57
CA GLN A 39 4.96 -6.47 9.28
C GLN A 39 4.06 -5.52 10.08
N VAL A 40 4.65 -4.52 10.72
CA VAL A 40 3.90 -3.46 11.42
C VAL A 40 2.98 -2.72 10.44
N ALA A 41 3.50 -2.31 9.29
CA ALA A 41 2.72 -1.61 8.27
C ALA A 41 1.60 -2.46 7.66
N LYS A 42 1.72 -3.80 7.62
CA LYS A 42 0.61 -4.69 7.21
C LYS A 42 -0.55 -4.68 8.19
N ASN A 43 -0.28 -4.51 9.49
CA ASN A 43 -1.32 -4.51 10.52
C ASN A 43 -2.14 -3.21 10.51
N ILE A 44 -1.57 -2.11 10.02
CA ILE A 44 -2.25 -0.82 9.90
C ILE A 44 -2.98 -0.73 8.55
N PRO A 45 -4.33 -0.64 8.51
CA PRO A 45 -5.10 -0.72 7.27
C PRO A 45 -4.64 0.27 6.18
N GLN A 46 -4.38 1.53 6.53
CA GLN A 46 -3.97 2.56 5.57
C GLN A 46 -2.58 2.27 4.98
N LEU A 47 -1.61 1.86 5.81
CA LEU A 47 -0.25 1.54 5.34
C LEU A 47 -0.20 0.25 4.50
N ARG A 48 -1.07 -0.72 4.80
CA ARG A 48 -1.21 -1.95 4.02
C ARG A 48 -1.57 -1.67 2.57
N VAL A 49 -2.45 -0.70 2.34
CA VAL A 49 -2.84 -0.28 0.99
C VAL A 49 -1.65 0.33 0.27
N LEU A 50 -0.91 1.23 0.91
CA LEU A 50 0.30 1.83 0.34
C LEU A 50 1.39 0.78 0.04
N LEU A 51 1.53 -0.24 0.88
CA LEU A 51 2.41 -1.39 0.63
C LEU A 51 1.97 -2.18 -0.61
N ALA A 52 0.68 -2.44 -0.77
CA ALA A 52 0.13 -3.12 -1.95
C ALA A 52 0.39 -2.31 -3.23
N MET A 53 0.18 -1.00 -3.18
CA MET A 53 0.49 -0.08 -4.28
C MET A 53 1.97 -0.07 -4.62
N ARG A 54 2.86 0.02 -3.62
CA ARG A 54 4.32 -0.08 -3.82
C ARG A 54 4.69 -1.39 -4.54
N ASN A 55 4.13 -2.51 -4.09
CA ASN A 55 4.41 -3.81 -4.69
C ASN A 55 3.91 -3.87 -6.13
N LEU A 56 2.69 -3.40 -6.39
CA LEU A 56 2.12 -3.30 -7.74
C LEU A 56 3.01 -2.44 -8.66
N LEU A 57 3.47 -1.28 -8.20
CA LEU A 57 4.38 -0.42 -8.97
C LEU A 57 5.74 -1.07 -9.22
N ARG A 58 6.26 -1.81 -8.24
CA ARG A 58 7.51 -2.57 -8.38
C ARG A 58 7.36 -3.68 -9.42
N ASP A 59 6.25 -4.41 -9.37
CA ASP A 59 5.96 -5.50 -10.28
C ASP A 59 5.71 -4.96 -11.69
N LEU A 60 5.00 -3.83 -11.82
CA LEU A 60 4.81 -3.12 -13.08
C LEU A 60 6.16 -2.68 -13.67
N LYS A 61 7.05 -2.11 -12.85
CA LYS A 61 8.41 -1.74 -13.27
C LYS A 61 9.20 -2.94 -13.76
N SER A 62 9.15 -4.08 -13.08
CA SER A 62 9.86 -5.29 -13.51
C SER A 62 9.31 -5.81 -14.84
N ASN A 63 7.99 -5.92 -14.96
CA ASN A 63 7.34 -6.40 -16.19
C ASN A 63 7.58 -5.46 -17.38
N LEU A 64 7.65 -4.15 -17.16
CA LEU A 64 7.97 -3.18 -18.21
C LEU A 64 9.41 -3.29 -18.74
N LEU A 65 10.35 -3.68 -17.89
CA LEU A 65 11.75 -3.86 -18.27
C LEU A 65 11.95 -5.15 -19.07
N ASP A 66 11.26 -6.22 -18.68
CA ASP A 66 11.50 -7.57 -19.22
C ASP A 66 10.53 -7.95 -20.37
N ASN A 67 9.37 -7.29 -20.51
CA ASN A 67 8.35 -7.63 -21.50
C ASN A 67 8.03 -6.47 -22.45
N ALA A 68 8.64 -6.48 -23.64
CA ALA A 68 8.44 -5.48 -24.67
C ALA A 68 7.00 -5.44 -25.22
N THR A 69 6.28 -6.57 -25.22
CA THR A 69 4.87 -6.63 -25.64
C THR A 69 3.98 -5.93 -24.63
N PHE A 70 4.18 -6.20 -23.33
CA PHE A 70 3.47 -5.53 -22.25
C PHE A 70 3.69 -4.01 -22.28
N ARG A 71 4.93 -3.57 -22.54
CA ARG A 71 5.23 -2.13 -22.71
C ARG A 71 4.42 -1.48 -23.83
N ARG A 72 4.34 -2.14 -25.00
CA ARG A 72 3.58 -1.62 -26.16
C ARG A 72 2.09 -1.56 -25.88
N GLU A 73 1.52 -2.59 -25.26
CA GLU A 73 0.10 -2.58 -24.90
C GLU A 73 -0.21 -1.52 -23.84
N LEU A 74 0.65 -1.34 -22.84
CA LEU A 74 0.50 -0.27 -21.85
C LEU A 74 0.59 1.12 -22.50
N GLU A 75 1.53 1.32 -23.44
CA GLU A 75 1.62 2.56 -24.21
C GLU A 75 0.37 2.82 -25.06
N ASN A 76 -0.24 1.79 -25.63
CA ASN A 76 -1.49 1.91 -26.39
C ASN A 76 -2.65 2.32 -25.47
N ILE A 77 -2.78 1.68 -24.30
CA ILE A 77 -3.79 2.01 -23.28
C ILE A 77 -3.61 3.45 -22.78
N LEU A 78 -2.37 3.90 -22.56
CA LEU A 78 -2.09 5.26 -22.10
C LEU A 78 -2.34 6.34 -23.17
N LYS A 79 -2.23 6.00 -24.46
CA LYS A 79 -2.56 6.91 -25.57
C LYS A 79 -4.06 7.09 -25.76
N ASP A 80 -4.85 6.11 -25.35
CA ASP A 80 -6.31 6.22 -25.36
C ASP A 80 -6.80 6.89 -24.05
N PRO A 81 -7.35 8.11 -24.11
CA PRO A 81 -7.82 8.82 -22.93
C PRO A 81 -8.96 8.10 -22.20
N THR A 82 -9.75 7.27 -22.89
CA THR A 82 -10.85 6.51 -22.27
C THR A 82 -10.29 5.34 -21.45
N LEU A 83 -9.46 4.50 -22.07
CA LEU A 83 -8.81 3.36 -21.40
C LEU A 83 -7.86 3.82 -20.29
N SER A 84 -7.15 4.94 -20.49
CA SER A 84 -6.33 5.53 -19.45
C SER A 84 -7.17 6.04 -18.27
N SER A 85 -8.40 6.51 -18.50
CA SER A 85 -9.28 6.94 -17.41
C SER A 85 -9.78 5.74 -16.62
N GLU A 86 -10.24 4.69 -17.30
CA GLU A 86 -10.70 3.46 -16.66
C GLU A 86 -9.60 2.80 -15.82
N LEU A 87 -8.37 2.73 -16.36
CA LEU A 87 -7.22 2.21 -15.62
C LEU A 87 -6.92 3.04 -14.36
N ARG A 88 -7.03 4.37 -14.44
CA ARG A 88 -6.84 5.24 -13.28
C ARG A 88 -7.95 5.06 -12.24
N ASP A 89 -9.18 4.86 -12.68
CA ASP A 89 -10.31 4.62 -11.80
C ASP A 89 -10.19 3.27 -11.07
N GLU A 90 -9.69 2.23 -11.75
CA GLU A 90 -9.38 0.95 -11.11
C GLU A 90 -8.23 1.08 -10.09
N LEU A 91 -7.18 1.81 -10.43
CA LEU A 91 -6.08 2.08 -9.51
C LEU A 91 -6.55 2.92 -8.30
N ALA A 92 -7.46 3.87 -8.50
CA ALA A 92 -8.05 4.68 -7.44
C ALA A 92 -8.94 3.87 -6.48
N LYS A 93 -9.61 2.81 -6.97
CA LYS A 93 -10.35 1.86 -6.11
C LYS A 93 -9.43 1.03 -5.21
N ILE A 94 -8.18 0.83 -5.65
CA ILE A 94 -7.16 0.12 -4.88
C ILE A 94 -6.41 1.09 -3.96
N ALA A 95 -6.32 2.37 -4.31
CA ALA A 95 -5.79 3.42 -3.46
C ALA A 95 -6.63 3.61 -2.19
N PRO A 96 -6.03 4.06 -1.07
CA PRO A 96 -6.82 4.45 0.08
C PRO A 96 -7.72 5.60 -0.39
N GLN A 97 -9.03 5.42 -0.28
CA GLN A 97 -9.96 6.53 -0.43
C GLN A 97 -9.59 7.54 0.64
N GLU A 98 -9.31 8.77 0.20
CA GLU A 98 -9.16 9.94 1.05
C GLU A 98 -10.50 10.13 1.76
N ASN A 99 -10.64 9.49 2.93
CA ASN A 99 -11.78 9.72 3.80
C ASN A 99 -11.59 11.12 4.39
N VAL A 100 -12.16 12.11 3.71
CA VAL A 100 -12.42 13.46 4.22
C VAL A 100 -13.28 13.38 5.46
#